data_AF-A0A8T5QVH8-F1
#
_entry.id   AF-A0A8T5QVH8-F1
#
_cell.length_a   1.000
_cell.length_b   1.000
_cell.length_c   1.000
_cell.angle_alpha   90.00
_cell.angle_beta   90.00
_cell.angle_gamma   90.00
#
_symmetry.space_group_name_H-M   'P 1'
#
loop_
_entity.id
_entity.type
_entity.pdbx_description
1 polymer ?
#
loop_
_entity_poly.entity_id
_entity_poly.type
_entity_poly.pdbx_seq_one_letter_code
_entity_poly.pdbx_strand_id
1 'polypeptide(L)'
;MTNLLPQDMQVRYLFPLLRKETAKQLQKKGLKQKDISSIMGLTEGAVSQYLKDKRGTELKLSEDEITIIEKSIKKLIDKKIDFSEWLFNVSKKIGVPSQLCKIHRSIEKVPAKCKLCEKLYTRT
;
A
#
# COMPACT_ATOMS: atom_id res chain seq x y z
N MET A 1 13.39 7.64 -22.19
CA MET A 1 12.24 6.72 -22.03
C MET A 1 12.59 5.78 -20.90
N THR A 2 11.80 5.76 -19.83
CA THR A 2 12.08 4.93 -18.65
C THR A 2 11.08 3.79 -18.67
N ASN A 3 11.54 2.57 -18.94
CA ASN A 3 10.71 1.36 -18.97
C ASN A 3 10.24 1.02 -17.54
N LEU A 4 9.13 1.59 -17.09
CA LEU A 4 8.64 1.40 -15.72
C LEU A 4 8.00 0.02 -15.59
N LEU A 5 8.54 -0.80 -14.69
CA LEU A 5 8.00 -2.11 -14.42
C LEU A 5 6.77 -2.01 -13.51
N PRO A 6 5.87 -2.99 -13.54
CA PRO A 6 4.74 -3.05 -12.61
C PRO A 6 5.17 -2.98 -11.12
N GLN A 7 6.35 -3.51 -10.79
CA GLN A 7 6.93 -3.43 -9.45
C GLN A 7 7.33 -1.99 -9.09
N ASP A 8 7.89 -1.21 -10.03
CA ASP A 8 8.18 0.21 -9.81
C ASP A 8 6.90 0.98 -9.50
N MET A 9 5.82 0.69 -10.23
CA MET A 9 4.51 1.27 -9.98
C MET A 9 3.99 0.93 -8.59
N GLN A 10 4.14 -0.32 -8.13
CA GLN A 10 3.75 -0.69 -6.77
C GLN A 10 4.56 0.04 -5.70
N VAL A 11 5.88 0.10 -5.87
CA VAL A 11 6.77 0.77 -4.91
C VAL A 11 6.45 2.26 -4.82
N ARG A 12 6.14 2.91 -5.94
CA ARG A 12 5.86 4.36 -6.00
C ARG A 12 4.46 4.75 -5.54
N TYR A 13 3.45 3.90 -5.73
CA TYR A 13 2.05 4.30 -5.49
C TYR A 13 1.30 3.35 -4.55
N LEU A 14 1.39 2.03 -4.74
CA LEU A 14 0.65 1.07 -3.93
C LEU A 14 1.19 0.99 -2.50
N PHE A 15 2.51 0.77 -2.32
CA PHE A 15 3.07 0.64 -0.98
C PHE A 15 2.96 1.92 -0.13
N PRO A 16 3.11 3.15 -0.69
CA PRO A 16 2.81 4.36 0.06
C PRO A 16 1.35 4.44 0.52
N LEU A 17 0.39 4.06 -0.34
CA LEU A 17 -1.02 3.98 0.03
C LEU A 17 -1.25 2.97 1.17
N LEU A 18 -0.72 1.74 1.04
CA LEU A 18 -0.87 0.71 2.06
C LEU A 18 -0.28 1.15 3.40
N ARG A 19 0.92 1.76 3.39
CA ARG A 19 1.53 2.33 4.61
C ARG A 19 0.65 3.41 5.22
N LYS A 20 0.05 4.29 4.40
CA LYS A 20 -0.88 5.31 4.87
C LYS A 20 -2.09 4.72 5.55
N GLU A 21 -2.81 3.84 4.86
CA GLU A 21 -4.03 3.25 5.39
C GLU A 21 -3.72 2.43 6.64
N THR A 22 -2.59 1.71 6.69
CA THR A 22 -2.16 0.99 7.89
C THR A 22 -1.90 1.92 9.06
N ALA A 23 -1.17 3.03 8.85
CA ALA A 23 -0.90 4.01 9.90
C ALA A 23 -2.20 4.61 10.46
N LYS A 24 -3.16 4.95 9.58
CA LYS A 24 -4.49 5.45 9.97
C LYS A 24 -5.27 4.41 10.77
N GLN A 25 -5.25 3.15 10.36
CA GLN A 25 -5.97 2.08 11.09
C GLN A 25 -5.32 1.77 12.44
N LEU A 26 -4.00 1.75 12.55
CA LEU A 26 -3.31 1.61 13.84
C LEU A 26 -3.60 2.79 14.77
N GLN A 27 -3.63 4.02 14.26
CA GLN A 27 -4.02 5.20 15.04
C GLN A 27 -5.47 5.10 15.54
N LYS A 28 -6.41 4.62 14.70
CA LYS A 28 -7.81 4.36 15.10
C LYS A 28 -7.94 3.31 16.20
N LYS A 29 -7.00 2.38 16.32
CA LYS A 29 -6.94 1.41 17.44
C LYS A 29 -6.31 2.01 18.72
N GLY A 30 -6.02 3.31 18.75
CA GLY A 30 -5.53 4.03 19.93
C GLY A 30 -4.01 4.05 20.10
N LEU A 31 -3.25 3.55 19.12
CA LEU A 31 -1.79 3.52 19.22
C LEU A 31 -1.20 4.93 19.02
N LYS A 32 -0.17 5.26 19.80
CA LYS A 32 0.57 6.52 19.65
C LYS A 32 1.52 6.43 18.45
N GLN A 33 1.89 7.57 17.89
CA GLN A 33 2.77 7.65 16.71
C GLN A 33 4.10 6.88 16.90
N LYS A 34 4.68 6.92 18.11
CA LYS A 34 5.88 6.16 18.49
C LYS A 34 5.69 4.64 18.44
N ASP A 35 4.52 4.14 18.83
CA ASP A 35 4.22 2.71 18.78
C ASP A 35 3.99 2.27 17.33
N ILE A 36 3.29 3.10 16.55
CA ILE A 36 3.07 2.86 15.11
C ILE A 36 4.39 2.84 14.35
N SER A 37 5.30 3.77 14.62
CA SER A 37 6.62 3.83 13.97
C SER A 37 7.44 2.58 14.29
N SER A 38 7.39 2.12 15.54
CA SER A 38 8.04 0.89 15.99
C SER A 38 7.46 -0.35 15.30
N ILE A 39 6.13 -0.48 15.22
CA ILE A 39 5.47 -1.59 14.53
C ILE A 39 5.83 -1.62 13.04
N MET A 40 5.83 -0.46 12.39
CA MET A 40 6.06 -0.37 10.94
C MET A 40 7.54 -0.40 10.55
N GLY A 41 8.47 -0.31 11.50
CA GLY A 41 9.90 -0.15 11.23
C GLY A 41 10.21 1.16 10.47
N LEU A 42 9.49 2.24 10.79
CA LEU A 42 9.63 3.55 10.15
C LEU A 42 10.01 4.62 11.18
N THR A 43 10.43 5.79 10.71
CA THR A 43 10.58 6.95 11.60
C THR A 43 9.23 7.54 11.97
N GLU A 44 9.13 8.17 13.14
CA GLU A 44 7.93 8.91 13.56
C GLU A 44 7.54 10.00 12.56
N GLY A 45 8.54 10.68 11.96
CA GLY A 45 8.32 11.66 10.91
C GLY A 45 7.67 11.06 9.66
N ALA A 46 8.08 9.86 9.25
CA ALA A 46 7.46 9.16 8.11
C ALA A 46 5.99 8.78 8.43
N VAL A 47 5.71 8.28 9.63
CA VAL A 47 4.34 8.01 10.09
C VAL A 47 3.51 9.28 10.10
N SER A 48 4.05 10.39 10.62
CA SER A 48 3.35 11.69 10.63
C SER A 48 3.00 12.16 9.21
N GLN A 49 3.88 11.96 8.24
CA GLN A 49 3.62 12.30 6.84
C GLN A 49 2.49 11.46 6.24
N TYR A 50 2.42 10.16 6.56
CA TYR A 50 1.31 9.30 6.16
C TYR A 50 -0.02 9.74 6.80
N LEU A 51 -0.02 9.99 8.12
CA LEU A 51 -1.22 10.41 8.83
C LEU A 51 -1.76 11.77 8.35
N LYS A 52 -0.87 12.68 7.95
CA LYS A 52 -1.21 14.01 7.40
C LYS A 52 -1.44 14.02 5.89
N ASP A 53 -1.63 12.85 5.26
CA ASP A 53 -1.90 12.73 3.82
C ASP A 53 -0.83 13.38 2.91
N LYS A 54 0.42 13.49 3.38
CA LYS A 54 1.54 13.99 2.57
C LYS A 54 2.14 12.92 1.64
N ARG A 55 1.71 11.66 1.78
CA ARG A 55 2.14 10.50 0.99
C ARG A 55 0.98 9.53 0.79
N GLY A 56 0.93 8.81 -0.33
CA GLY A 56 -0.05 7.74 -0.57
C GLY A 56 -1.48 8.27 -0.78
N THR A 57 -1.64 9.32 -1.57
CA THR A 57 -2.93 9.97 -1.89
C THR A 57 -3.34 9.79 -3.35
N GLU A 58 -2.45 9.26 -4.18
CA GLU A 58 -2.61 9.12 -5.63
C GLU A 58 -3.61 8.02 -6.01
N LEU A 59 -3.83 7.07 -5.10
CA LEU A 59 -4.69 5.92 -5.26
C LEU A 59 -5.73 5.88 -4.13
N LYS A 60 -6.83 5.15 -4.35
CA LYS A 60 -7.86 4.90 -3.34
C LYS A 60 -8.16 3.42 -3.25
N LEU A 61 -8.19 2.90 -2.03
CA LEU A 61 -8.67 1.55 -1.76
C LEU A 61 -10.20 1.53 -1.73
N SER A 62 -10.79 0.40 -2.12
CA SER A 62 -12.21 0.13 -1.85
C SER A 62 -12.45 -0.16 -0.36
N GLU A 63 -13.70 -0.14 0.07
CA GLU A 63 -14.07 -0.47 1.45
C GLU A 63 -13.69 -1.91 1.82
N ASP A 64 -13.83 -2.85 0.87
CA ASP A 64 -13.40 -4.25 1.06
C ASP A 64 -11.88 -4.34 1.29
N GLU A 65 -11.10 -3.59 0.53
CA GLU A 65 -9.63 -3.56 0.66
C GLU A 65 -9.19 -2.94 1.98
N ILE A 66 -9.85 -1.87 2.43
CA ILE A 66 -9.64 -1.28 3.75
C ILE A 66 -9.99 -2.30 4.85
N THR A 67 -11.06 -3.06 4.67
CA THR A 67 -11.48 -4.12 5.61
C THR A 67 -10.43 -5.23 5.72
N ILE A 68 -9.76 -5.60 4.62
CA ILE A 68 -8.64 -6.55 4.64
C ILE A 68 -7.50 -6.03 5.52
N ILE A 69 -7.16 -4.73 5.39
CA ILE A 69 -6.15 -4.09 6.23
C ILE A 69 -6.60 -4.14 7.69
N GLU A 70 -7.79 -3.63 8.01
CA GLU A 70 -8.28 -3.54 9.39
C GLU A 70 -8.30 -4.91 10.10
N LYS A 71 -8.75 -5.96 9.42
CA LYS A 71 -8.79 -7.31 10.01
C LYS A 71 -7.39 -7.90 10.23
N SER A 72 -6.39 -7.46 9.46
CA SER A 72 -5.05 -8.05 9.49
C SER A 72 -4.06 -7.31 10.39
N ILE A 73 -4.26 -6.02 10.71
CA ILE A 73 -3.35 -5.26 11.59
C ILE A 73 -3.26 -5.83 13.01
N LYS A 74 -4.25 -6.59 13.48
CA LYS A 74 -4.17 -7.26 14.79
C LYS A 74 -2.94 -8.16 14.89
N LYS A 75 -2.55 -8.83 13.79
CA LYS A 75 -1.34 -9.66 13.76
C LYS A 75 -0.06 -8.84 13.95
N LEU A 76 -0.04 -7.59 13.48
CA LEU A 76 1.07 -6.66 13.70
C LEU A 76 1.13 -6.22 15.16
N ILE A 77 -0.01 -5.84 15.74
CA ILE A 77 -0.11 -5.40 17.14
C ILE A 77 0.31 -6.53 18.09
N ASP A 78 -0.17 -7.74 17.85
CA ASP A 78 0.17 -8.94 18.63
C ASP A 78 1.61 -9.45 18.34
N LYS A 79 2.39 -8.76 17.48
CA LYS A 79 3.75 -9.14 17.04
C LYS A 79 3.86 -10.57 16.49
N LYS A 80 2.81 -11.04 15.80
CA LYS A 80 2.75 -12.37 15.18
C LYS A 80 3.30 -12.40 13.75
N ILE A 81 3.61 -11.23 13.18
CA ILE A 81 4.15 -11.05 11.83
C ILE A 81 4.87 -9.71 11.76
N ASP A 82 5.99 -9.65 11.06
CA ASP A 82 6.72 -8.40 10.81
C ASP A 82 6.02 -7.54 9.76
N PHE A 83 6.21 -6.22 9.85
CA PHE A 83 5.52 -5.28 8.96
C PHE A 83 5.85 -5.49 7.48
N SER A 84 7.10 -5.80 7.15
CA SER A 84 7.51 -6.06 5.76
C SER A 84 6.81 -7.29 5.17
N GLU A 85 6.72 -8.37 5.94
CA GLU A 85 6.04 -9.59 5.51
C GLU A 85 4.53 -9.34 5.38
N TRP A 86 3.93 -8.67 6.37
CA TRP A 86 2.53 -8.27 6.33
C TRP A 86 2.21 -7.40 5.12
N LEU A 87 3.04 -6.38 4.84
CA LEU A 87 2.84 -5.43 3.75
C LEU A 87 2.85 -6.15 2.40
N PHE A 88 3.80 -7.06 2.19
CA PHE A 88 3.89 -7.88 0.98
C PHE A 88 2.69 -8.83 0.84
N ASN A 89 2.24 -9.43 1.94
CA ASN A 89 1.09 -10.33 1.92
C ASN A 89 -0.23 -9.59 1.64
N VAL A 90 -0.40 -8.40 2.20
CA VAL A 90 -1.56 -7.54 1.95
C VAL A 90 -1.57 -6.98 0.53
N SER A 91 -0.42 -6.58 -0.01
CA SER A 91 -0.35 -6.09 -1.39
C SER A 91 -0.76 -7.14 -2.41
N LYS A 92 -0.45 -8.42 -2.18
CA LYS A 92 -0.91 -9.54 -3.02
C LYS A 92 -2.44 -9.72 -2.97
N LYS A 93 -3.08 -9.52 -1.82
CA LYS A 93 -4.53 -9.67 -1.64
C LYS A 93 -5.33 -8.51 -2.24
N ILE A 94 -4.84 -7.29 -2.03
CA ILE A 94 -5.43 -6.09 -2.63
C ILE A 94 -5.18 -6.10 -4.14
N GLY A 95 -4.11 -6.74 -4.61
CA GLY A 95 -3.78 -6.78 -6.03
C GLY A 95 -3.39 -5.40 -6.54
N VAL A 96 -3.32 -5.25 -7.86
CA VAL A 96 -3.08 -3.95 -8.50
C VAL A 96 -4.42 -3.26 -8.77
N PRO A 97 -4.71 -2.11 -8.12
CA PRO A 97 -5.91 -1.36 -8.46
C PRO A 97 -5.89 -0.98 -9.94
N SER A 98 -7.03 -1.04 -10.62
CA SER A 98 -7.17 -0.55 -12.01
C SER A 98 -6.67 0.90 -12.16
N GLN A 99 -6.76 1.67 -11.07
CA GLN A 99 -6.20 3.01 -10.93
C GLN A 99 -4.67 3.06 -11.16
N LEU A 100 -3.90 2.04 -10.75
CA LEU A 100 -2.44 2.02 -10.95
C LEU A 100 -2.08 1.96 -12.44
N CYS A 101 -2.82 1.17 -13.23
CA CYS A 101 -2.63 1.11 -14.69
C CYS A 101 -2.99 2.44 -15.35
N LYS A 102 -4.03 3.13 -14.86
CA LYS A 102 -4.40 4.48 -15.32
C LYS A 102 -3.26 5.48 -15.06
N ILE A 103 -2.68 5.46 -13.86
CA ILE A 103 -1.53 6.32 -13.52
C ILE A 103 -0.30 5.96 -14.37
N HIS A 104 0.00 4.67 -14.58
CA HIS A 104 1.11 4.25 -15.42
C HIS A 104 0.99 4.81 -16.84
N ARG A 105 -0.20 4.72 -17.43
CA ARG A 105 -0.50 5.25 -18.76
C ARG A 105 -0.44 6.78 -18.85
N SER A 106 -0.59 7.51 -17.75
CA SER A 106 -0.45 8.97 -17.75
C SER A 106 1.01 9.45 -17.64
N ILE A 107 1.92 8.60 -17.16
CA ILE A 107 3.34 8.96 -16.98
C ILE A 107 4.26 8.37 -18.05
N GLU A 108 3.82 7.31 -18.75
CA GLU A 108 4.61 6.63 -19.77
C GLU A 108 3.74 6.17 -20.95
N LYS A 109 4.36 6.05 -22.14
CA LYS A 109 3.74 5.46 -23.32
C LYS A 109 3.63 3.94 -23.17
N VAL A 110 2.54 3.48 -22.57
CA VAL A 110 2.21 2.05 -22.45
C VAL A 110 1.39 1.58 -23.66
N PRO A 111 1.74 0.44 -24.30
CA PRO A 111 0.96 -0.10 -25.42
C PRO A 111 -0.53 -0.26 -25.09
N ALA A 112 -1.41 0.05 -26.05
CA ALA A 112 -2.87 -0.02 -25.86
C ALA A 112 -3.32 -1.42 -25.40
N LYS A 113 -2.77 -2.48 -26.02
CA LYS A 113 -3.10 -3.88 -25.72
C LYS A 113 -2.34 -4.49 -24.54
N CYS A 114 -1.60 -3.69 -23.75
CA CYS A 114 -0.86 -4.19 -22.60
C CYS A 114 -1.81 -4.75 -21.52
N LYS A 115 -1.52 -5.97 -21.05
CA LYS A 115 -2.20 -6.65 -19.93
C LYS A 115 -1.22 -7.19 -18.87
N LEU A 116 0.00 -6.65 -18.81
CA LEU A 116 1.06 -7.21 -17.97
C LEU A 116 0.69 -7.21 -16.48
N CYS A 117 0.19 -6.09 -15.96
CA CYS A 117 -0.22 -6.00 -14.56
C CYS A 117 -1.36 -6.98 -14.20
N GLU A 118 -2.34 -7.15 -15.11
CA GLU A 118 -3.44 -8.10 -14.92
C GLU A 118 -2.94 -9.54 -14.86
N LYS A 119 -1.98 -9.91 -15.71
CA LYS A 119 -1.37 -11.24 -15.73
C LYS A 119 -0.52 -11.52 -14.49
N LEU A 120 0.17 -10.52 -13.96
CA LEU A 120 1.07 -10.69 -12.81
C LEU A 120 0.35 -10.69 -11.47
N TYR A 121 -0.78 -9.97 -11.36
CA TYR A 121 -1.44 -9.70 -10.08
C TYR A 121 -2.92 -10.06 -10.09
N THR A 122 -3.29 -11.10 -10.85
CA THR A 122 -4.65 -11.64 -10.85
C THR A 122 -4.97 -12.21 -9.46
N ARG A 123 -6.13 -11.85 -8.91
CA ARG A 123 -6.64 -12.43 -7.66
C ARG A 123 -7.11 -13.86 -7.96
N THR A 124 -6.23 -14.86 -7.82
CA THR A 124 -6.63 -16.28 -7.75
C THR A 124 -7.16 -16.61 -6.37
#